data_AF-A0A1I3CQC2-F1
#
_entry.id   AF-A0A1I3CQC2-F1
#
_cell.length_a   1.000
_cell.length_b   1.000
_cell.length_c   1.000
_cell.angle_alpha   90.00
_cell.angle_beta   90.00
_cell.angle_gamma   90.00
#
_symmetry.space_group_name_H-M   'P 1'
#
loop_
_entity.id
_entity.type
_entity.pdbx_description
1 polymer ?
#
loop_
_entity_poly.entity_id
_entity_poly.type
_entity_poly.pdbx_seq_one_letter_code
_entity_poly.pdbx_strand_id
1 'polypeptide(L)'
;MRLRPRQKTFVERSVAALASRGNTLGVAPTGAGKTIMLSAVTGEMIGHGAKACVLAHRDELTAQNRAKFQRVVPGVATSVIDATEKSWNGQVAFAMVPTLARASNLADMPRLDLLVVDEAHHAVADSYRRIIDRVREANPDARIFGVTATPNRGDRKGLREVFDNVADQVRLGELIASGHLVPPRTFVIDVGVRDELRSVRKTMSDFDMAEVAGIMDRAPVTDEVIRHWKEKAGDRQTVVFCSTVAHAEHVTEAFRAAGVSAALIHGDLAAETRKAILADYAAGDIRVVVNVAVLTEGWDHPPTSCVVLLRPSSYKSTMIQMVGRGLRTVDPEEHPGIVKTDCVVLDFGTSSLIHGTLEQDVDLDGKTETGEAPTKTCPACEAEIPLAATECPLCGEAFPREDEETGEGGGAAPLSGFMMTEIDLLKRSSFAWVDIYGTDDALMATGFTAWGGIFWLDGVWYAIGGAKGERPHLLGVGERTVCLAQADDWLNTHETDESAFKTRSWLRQPPTEKQLQYLPPECRHDFGLTRYRASALMTFGFNKRAIRQLIDTAARPERRAA
;
A
#
# COMPACT_ATOMS: atom_id res chain seq x y z
N MET A 1 0.23 -5.62 19.97
CA MET A 1 0.79 -5.98 18.65
C MET A 1 2.12 -5.24 18.48
N ARG A 2 3.22 -5.90 18.07
CA ARG A 2 4.47 -5.20 17.72
C ARG A 2 4.38 -4.66 16.30
N LEU A 3 4.95 -3.48 16.08
CA LEU A 3 5.03 -2.86 14.76
C LEU A 3 6.12 -3.53 13.92
N ARG A 4 5.91 -3.58 12.60
CA ARG A 4 6.98 -3.96 11.66
C ARG A 4 8.16 -2.98 11.77
N PRO A 5 9.40 -3.40 11.49
CA PRO A 5 10.58 -2.54 11.58
C PRO A 5 10.46 -1.21 10.81
N ARG A 6 9.93 -1.27 9.57
CA ARG A 6 9.72 -0.06 8.74
C ARG A 6 8.59 0.82 9.29
N GLN A 7 7.53 0.23 9.84
CA GLN A 7 6.43 0.97 10.50
C GLN A 7 6.93 1.65 11.78
N LYS A 8 7.76 0.96 12.58
CA LYS A 8 8.39 1.53 13.78
C LYS A 8 9.25 2.75 13.43
N THR A 9 10.09 2.63 12.40
CA THR A 9 10.91 3.76 11.90
C THR A 9 10.04 4.94 11.49
N PHE A 10 8.94 4.69 10.78
CA PHE A 10 7.98 5.72 10.38
C PHE A 10 7.34 6.40 11.59
N VAL A 11 6.92 5.63 12.59
CA VAL A 11 6.33 6.15 13.84
C VAL A 11 7.33 7.00 14.61
N GLU A 12 8.56 6.51 14.82
CA GLU A 12 9.62 7.24 15.53
C GLU A 12 9.93 8.58 14.87
N ARG A 13 10.08 8.59 13.54
CA ARG A 13 10.31 9.83 12.76
C ARG A 13 9.12 10.78 12.85
N SER A 14 7.89 10.26 12.76
CA SER A 14 6.66 11.06 12.86
C SER A 14 6.50 11.69 14.24
N VAL A 15 6.74 10.94 15.30
CA VAL A 15 6.69 11.44 16.69
C VAL A 15 7.76 12.52 16.91
N ALA A 16 9.00 12.31 16.45
CA ALA A 16 10.07 13.30 16.55
C ALA A 16 9.77 14.59 15.77
N ALA A 17 9.21 14.48 14.57
CA ALA A 17 8.77 15.63 13.77
C ALA A 17 7.62 16.38 14.45
N LEU A 18 6.60 15.68 14.94
CA LEU A 18 5.48 16.30 15.68
C LEU A 18 5.94 17.01 16.96
N ALA A 19 6.89 16.44 17.69
CA ALA A 19 7.44 17.03 18.90
C ALA A 19 8.20 18.34 18.61
N SER A 20 8.89 18.43 17.46
CA SER A 20 9.72 19.58 17.10
C SER A 20 8.98 20.65 16.28
N ARG A 21 8.02 20.26 15.44
CA ARG A 21 7.35 21.15 14.47
C ARG A 21 5.88 21.45 14.81
N GLY A 22 5.25 20.64 15.65
CA GLY A 22 3.81 20.75 15.97
C GLY A 22 2.88 20.38 14.81
N ASN A 23 3.40 20.11 13.61
CA ASN A 23 2.67 19.52 12.50
C ASN A 23 3.63 18.63 11.69
N THR A 24 3.13 17.58 11.03
CA THR A 24 3.93 16.83 10.05
C THR A 24 3.04 15.95 9.16
N LEU A 25 3.52 15.66 7.95
CA LEU A 25 2.95 14.68 7.03
C LEU A 25 3.79 13.40 7.02
N GLY A 26 3.15 12.25 7.12
CA GLY A 26 3.75 10.95 6.82
C GLY A 26 3.22 10.40 5.49
N VAL A 27 4.11 9.92 4.63
CA VAL A 27 3.75 9.38 3.32
C VAL A 27 3.93 7.86 3.31
N ALA A 28 2.88 7.12 2.97
CA ALA A 28 2.96 5.67 2.84
C ALA A 28 1.93 5.11 1.85
N PRO A 29 2.34 4.21 0.93
CA PRO A 29 1.45 3.70 -0.12
C PRO A 29 0.34 2.79 0.44
N THR A 30 -0.63 2.48 -0.42
CA THR A 30 -1.66 1.48 -0.12
C THR A 30 -1.00 0.14 0.22
N GLY A 31 -1.48 -0.53 1.28
CA GLY A 31 -0.91 -1.79 1.76
C GLY A 31 0.23 -1.64 2.79
N ALA A 32 0.76 -0.43 3.03
CA ALA A 32 1.80 -0.20 4.05
C ALA A 32 1.32 -0.36 5.51
N GLY A 33 0.00 -0.40 5.71
CA GLY A 33 -0.60 -0.35 7.05
C GLY A 33 -0.68 1.07 7.62
N LYS A 34 -1.07 2.07 6.80
CA LYS A 34 -1.27 3.48 7.22
C LYS A 34 -2.06 3.58 8.53
N THR A 35 -3.18 2.86 8.65
CA THR A 35 -4.01 2.83 9.86
C THR A 35 -3.26 2.34 11.10
N ILE A 36 -2.36 1.37 10.95
CA ILE A 36 -1.54 0.87 12.06
C ILE A 36 -0.54 1.94 12.49
N MET A 37 0.18 2.53 11.52
CA MET A 37 1.17 3.57 11.78
C MET A 37 0.53 4.82 12.40
N LEU A 38 -0.61 5.28 11.87
CA LEU A 38 -1.32 6.43 12.42
C LEU A 38 -1.82 6.15 13.83
N SER A 39 -2.27 4.93 14.12
CA SER A 39 -2.71 4.54 15.47
C SER A 39 -1.54 4.56 16.45
N ALA A 40 -0.38 4.05 16.05
CA ALA A 40 0.82 4.05 16.88
C ALA A 40 1.33 5.46 17.17
N VAL A 41 1.43 6.33 16.15
CA VAL A 41 1.78 7.75 16.36
C VAL A 41 0.78 8.41 17.29
N THR A 42 -0.52 8.17 17.09
CA THR A 42 -1.56 8.72 17.98
C THR A 42 -1.33 8.24 19.41
N GLY A 43 -1.10 6.95 19.63
CA GLY A 43 -0.84 6.35 20.95
C GLY A 43 0.34 6.97 21.70
N GLU A 44 1.48 7.14 21.03
CA GLU A 44 2.68 7.77 21.59
C GLU A 44 2.47 9.25 21.95
N MET A 45 1.60 9.94 21.19
CA MET A 45 1.36 11.37 21.36
C MET A 45 0.22 11.67 22.35
N ILE A 46 -0.68 10.73 22.61
CA ILE A 46 -1.76 10.87 23.61
C ILE A 46 -1.28 10.47 25.01
N GLY A 47 -0.50 11.35 25.64
CA GLY A 47 -0.17 11.22 27.06
C GLY A 47 -1.42 11.22 27.96
N HIS A 48 -1.23 11.12 29.27
CA HIS A 48 -2.34 11.13 30.23
C HIS A 48 -3.12 12.46 30.15
N GLY A 49 -4.40 12.40 29.81
CA GLY A 49 -5.31 13.55 29.75
C GLY A 49 -5.38 14.30 28.41
N ALA A 50 -4.52 13.97 27.44
CA ALA A 50 -4.58 14.57 26.11
C ALA A 50 -5.76 14.03 25.30
N LYS A 51 -6.42 14.89 24.51
CA LYS A 51 -7.57 14.51 23.67
C LYS A 51 -7.21 14.55 22.19
N ALA A 52 -7.51 13.47 21.46
CA ALA A 52 -7.22 13.38 20.03
C ALA A 52 -8.47 13.12 19.19
N CYS A 53 -8.41 13.56 17.93
CA CYS A 53 -9.41 13.21 16.93
C CYS A 53 -8.71 12.65 15.69
N VAL A 54 -9.19 11.50 15.21
CA VAL A 54 -8.75 10.87 13.96
C VAL A 54 -9.85 11.07 12.92
N LEU A 55 -9.55 11.85 11.88
CA LEU A 55 -10.44 12.11 10.76
C LEU A 55 -10.38 10.97 9.74
N ALA A 56 -11.56 10.52 9.32
CA ALA A 56 -11.76 9.57 8.24
C ALA A 56 -12.72 10.14 7.19
N HIS A 57 -12.50 9.80 5.91
CA HIS A 57 -13.29 10.33 4.81
C HIS A 57 -14.56 9.52 4.49
N ARG A 58 -14.61 8.21 4.79
CA ARG A 58 -15.71 7.29 4.42
C ARG A 58 -16.18 6.42 5.60
N ASP A 59 -17.49 6.12 5.64
CA ASP A 59 -18.16 5.47 6.79
C ASP A 59 -17.60 4.07 7.12
N GLU A 60 -17.18 3.32 6.09
CA GLU A 60 -16.61 1.97 6.23
C GLU A 60 -15.29 1.96 7.05
N LEU A 61 -14.66 3.12 7.25
CA LEU A 61 -13.35 3.24 7.89
C LEU A 61 -13.41 3.44 9.41
N THR A 62 -14.46 4.02 10.00
CA THR A 62 -14.43 4.39 11.43
C THR A 62 -14.42 3.18 12.37
N ALA A 63 -15.30 2.19 12.14
CA ALA A 63 -15.36 0.98 12.95
C ALA A 63 -14.09 0.11 12.79
N GLN A 64 -13.63 -0.08 11.55
CA GLN A 64 -12.44 -0.87 11.27
C GLN A 64 -11.16 -0.20 11.80
N ASN A 65 -11.03 1.13 11.63
CA ASN A 65 -9.90 1.89 12.14
C ASN A 65 -9.87 1.87 13.67
N ARG A 66 -11.03 1.96 14.33
CA ARG A 66 -11.14 1.86 15.78
C ARG A 66 -10.68 0.49 16.30
N ALA A 67 -11.11 -0.60 15.66
CA ALA A 67 -10.68 -1.95 16.03
C ALA A 67 -9.16 -2.13 15.85
N LYS A 68 -8.60 -1.64 14.74
CA LYS A 68 -7.14 -1.63 14.50
C LYS A 68 -6.41 -0.79 15.55
N PHE A 69 -6.93 0.38 15.89
CA PHE A 69 -6.36 1.26 16.90
C PHE A 69 -6.28 0.57 18.27
N GLN A 70 -7.36 -0.08 18.73
CA GLN A 70 -7.37 -0.79 20.01
C GLN A 70 -6.36 -1.94 20.09
N ARG A 71 -6.03 -2.59 18.95
CA ARG A 71 -4.99 -3.62 18.88
C ARG A 71 -3.57 -3.06 19.00
N VAL A 72 -3.36 -1.83 18.52
CA VAL A 72 -2.07 -1.14 18.53
C VAL A 72 -1.85 -0.42 19.87
N VAL A 73 -2.88 0.26 20.37
CA VAL A 73 -2.85 1.09 21.58
C VAL A 73 -3.92 0.59 22.57
N PRO A 74 -3.68 -0.54 23.26
CA PRO A 74 -4.65 -1.09 24.19
C PRO A 74 -4.87 -0.18 25.41
N GLY A 75 -6.08 -0.18 25.96
CA GLY A 75 -6.42 0.56 27.18
C GLY A 75 -6.85 2.02 26.98
N VAL A 76 -6.78 2.54 25.75
CA VAL A 76 -7.26 3.89 25.43
C VAL A 76 -8.75 3.88 25.09
N ALA A 77 -9.53 4.72 25.79
CA ALA A 77 -10.95 4.89 25.53
C ALA A 77 -11.17 5.60 24.18
N THR A 78 -12.06 5.05 23.35
CA THR A 78 -12.35 5.57 22.01
C THR A 78 -13.84 5.87 21.82
N SER A 79 -14.16 6.91 21.04
CA SER A 79 -15.54 7.29 20.68
C SER A 79 -15.69 7.54 19.18
N VAL A 80 -16.94 7.69 18.69
CA VAL A 80 -17.25 7.87 17.26
C VAL A 80 -18.08 9.13 17.03
N ILE A 81 -17.77 9.84 15.94
CA ILE A 81 -18.58 10.92 15.36
C ILE A 81 -18.87 10.57 13.89
N ASP A 82 -20.04 10.01 13.63
CA ASP A 82 -20.52 9.68 12.28
C ASP A 82 -21.95 10.18 12.07
N ALA A 83 -22.71 9.72 11.08
CA ALA A 83 -24.09 10.17 10.91
C ALA A 83 -25.00 9.87 12.14
N THR A 84 -24.71 8.79 12.86
CA THR A 84 -25.53 8.21 13.94
C THR A 84 -25.06 8.56 15.35
N GLU A 85 -23.75 8.50 15.62
CA GLU A 85 -23.14 8.79 16.93
C GLU A 85 -22.41 10.15 16.89
N LYS A 86 -22.42 10.90 18.00
CA LYS A 86 -21.72 12.19 18.18
C LYS A 86 -20.99 12.24 19.52
N SER A 87 -20.27 11.18 19.85
CA SER A 87 -19.68 11.02 21.18
C SER A 87 -18.24 11.51 21.24
N TRP A 88 -17.95 12.28 22.28
CA TRP A 88 -16.60 12.72 22.65
C TRP A 88 -16.14 12.11 23.99
N ASN A 89 -16.79 11.07 24.49
CA ASN A 89 -16.46 10.51 25.81
C ASN A 89 -15.11 9.77 25.84
N GLY A 90 -14.62 9.35 24.67
CA GLY A 90 -13.30 8.74 24.52
C GLY A 90 -12.18 9.77 24.60
N GLN A 91 -10.99 9.28 24.92
CA GLN A 91 -9.74 10.04 24.79
C GLN A 91 -9.40 10.28 23.31
N VAL A 92 -9.69 9.29 22.46
CA VAL A 92 -9.51 9.38 21.00
C VAL A 92 -10.86 9.23 20.30
N ALA A 93 -11.24 10.23 19.53
CA ALA A 93 -12.48 10.21 18.78
C ALA A 93 -12.23 9.95 17.28
N PHE A 94 -12.91 8.97 16.70
CA PHE A 94 -12.88 8.69 15.27
C PHE A 94 -14.03 9.43 14.60
N ALA A 95 -13.73 10.37 13.70
CA ALA A 95 -14.71 11.29 13.16
C ALA A 95 -14.78 11.27 11.63
N MET A 96 -16.00 11.23 11.12
CA MET A 96 -16.32 11.40 9.70
C MET A 96 -16.27 12.87 9.33
N VAL A 97 -15.43 13.23 8.36
CA VAL A 97 -15.27 14.64 7.93
C VAL A 97 -16.59 15.30 7.50
N PRO A 98 -17.45 14.68 6.66
CA PRO A 98 -18.72 15.30 6.25
C PRO A 98 -19.67 15.58 7.42
N THR A 99 -19.55 14.79 8.49
CA THR A 99 -20.34 14.94 9.72
C THR A 99 -19.73 16.03 10.59
N LEU A 100 -18.44 15.91 10.94
CA LEU A 100 -17.79 16.80 11.88
C LEU A 100 -17.70 18.24 11.35
N ALA A 101 -17.55 18.44 10.03
CA ALA A 101 -17.46 19.76 9.42
C ALA A 101 -18.76 20.59 9.49
N ARG A 102 -19.89 20.00 9.94
CA ARG A 102 -21.15 20.74 10.14
C ARG A 102 -21.00 21.72 11.31
N ALA A 103 -21.56 22.93 11.17
CA ALA A 103 -21.35 24.01 12.12
C ALA A 103 -21.74 23.64 13.57
N SER A 104 -22.85 22.92 13.77
CA SER A 104 -23.27 22.44 15.09
C SER A 104 -22.26 21.49 15.71
N ASN A 105 -21.73 20.55 14.94
CA ASN A 105 -20.78 19.55 15.44
C ASN A 105 -19.39 20.16 15.70
N LEU A 106 -18.98 21.16 14.93
CA LEU A 106 -17.77 21.96 15.20
C LEU A 106 -17.89 22.78 16.48
N ALA A 107 -19.08 23.32 16.78
CA ALA A 107 -19.32 24.06 18.01
C ALA A 107 -19.15 23.15 19.25
N ASP A 108 -19.69 21.93 19.17
CA ASP A 108 -19.60 20.90 20.22
C ASP A 108 -18.23 20.23 20.32
N MET A 109 -17.31 20.51 19.39
CA MET A 109 -15.98 19.91 19.40
C MET A 109 -15.16 20.42 20.61
N PRO A 110 -14.70 19.51 21.49
CA PRO A 110 -13.90 19.90 22.65
C PRO A 110 -12.51 20.39 22.21
N ARG A 111 -11.76 20.96 23.15
CA ARG A 111 -10.35 21.25 22.94
C ARG A 111 -9.60 19.95 22.62
N LEU A 112 -8.88 19.93 21.49
CA LEU A 112 -8.06 18.80 21.05
C LEU A 112 -6.58 19.15 21.17
N ASP A 113 -5.78 18.19 21.62
CA ASP A 113 -4.31 18.29 21.68
C ASP A 113 -3.65 17.70 20.42
N LEU A 114 -4.35 16.80 19.73
CA LEU A 114 -3.89 16.16 18.50
C LEU A 114 -5.03 15.97 17.50
N LEU A 115 -4.84 16.46 16.27
CA LEU A 115 -5.69 16.14 15.13
C LEU A 115 -4.90 15.23 14.18
N VAL A 116 -5.48 14.08 13.85
CA VAL A 116 -4.90 13.11 12.91
C VAL A 116 -5.78 13.07 11.67
N VAL A 117 -5.18 13.18 10.50
CA VAL A 117 -5.88 13.22 9.22
C VAL A 117 -5.46 12.02 8.38
N ASP A 118 -6.33 11.02 8.27
CA ASP A 118 -6.16 9.95 7.27
C ASP A 118 -6.52 10.48 5.89
N GLU A 119 -5.83 10.01 4.86
CA GLU A 119 -5.87 10.57 3.51
C GLU A 119 -5.69 12.11 3.50
N ALA A 120 -4.62 12.55 4.16
CA ALA A 120 -4.26 13.96 4.33
C ALA A 120 -4.09 14.76 3.04
N HIS A 121 -4.07 14.12 1.86
CA HIS A 121 -4.16 14.80 0.57
C HIS A 121 -5.49 15.57 0.39
N HIS A 122 -6.49 15.38 1.26
CA HIS A 122 -7.70 16.20 1.30
C HIS A 122 -7.63 17.40 2.27
N ALA A 123 -6.54 17.58 3.03
CA ALA A 123 -6.50 18.50 4.17
C ALA A 123 -6.79 19.98 3.85
N VAL A 124 -6.60 20.40 2.59
CA VAL A 124 -6.87 21.77 2.13
C VAL A 124 -8.27 21.96 1.52
N ALA A 125 -9.08 20.91 1.44
CA ALA A 125 -10.50 21.05 1.08
C ALA A 125 -11.24 21.81 2.19
N ASP A 126 -12.26 22.59 1.82
CA ASP A 126 -12.98 23.49 2.73
C ASP A 126 -13.50 22.78 3.99
N SER A 127 -13.98 21.54 3.86
CA SER A 127 -14.46 20.74 5.00
C SER A 127 -13.36 20.38 6.00
N TYR A 128 -12.16 20.05 5.51
CA TYR A 128 -10.99 19.77 6.36
C TYR A 128 -10.45 21.05 6.97
N ARG A 129 -10.33 22.13 6.17
CA ARG A 129 -9.89 23.45 6.65
C ARG A 129 -10.72 23.95 7.82
N ARG A 130 -12.05 23.90 7.70
CA ARG A 130 -12.96 24.29 8.80
C ARG A 130 -12.71 23.53 10.10
N ILE A 131 -12.40 22.24 10.02
CA ILE A 131 -12.07 21.43 11.20
C ILE A 131 -10.71 21.86 11.76
N ILE A 132 -9.69 21.95 10.90
CA ILE A 132 -8.32 22.33 11.27
C ILE A 132 -8.29 23.71 11.93
N ASP A 133 -8.97 24.69 11.33
CA ASP A 133 -9.03 26.07 11.82
C ASP A 133 -9.70 26.13 13.19
N ARG A 134 -10.82 25.40 13.38
CA ARG A 134 -11.51 25.33 14.68
C ARG A 134 -10.67 24.63 15.76
N VAL A 135 -9.83 23.67 15.39
CA VAL A 135 -8.87 23.05 16.32
C VAL A 135 -7.80 24.05 16.72
N ARG A 136 -7.21 24.77 15.76
CA ARG A 136 -6.18 25.79 16.00
C ARG A 136 -6.72 26.97 16.81
N GLU A 137 -7.96 27.40 16.57
CA GLU A 137 -8.63 28.46 17.33
C GLU A 137 -8.79 28.07 18.81
N ALA A 138 -9.25 26.85 19.10
CA ALA A 138 -9.43 26.40 20.48
C ALA A 138 -8.13 25.96 21.17
N ASN A 139 -7.11 25.58 20.39
CA ASN A 139 -5.81 25.20 20.90
C ASN A 139 -4.70 25.50 19.87
N PRO A 140 -4.03 26.66 19.97
CA PRO A 140 -2.93 27.00 19.08
C PRO A 140 -1.79 25.97 19.09
N ASP A 141 -1.55 25.34 20.25
CA ASP A 141 -0.53 24.32 20.46
C ASP A 141 -0.97 22.90 20.04
N ALA A 142 -2.17 22.74 19.48
CA ALA A 142 -2.63 21.46 18.98
C ALA A 142 -1.68 20.92 17.91
N ARG A 143 -1.33 19.65 18.00
CA ARG A 143 -0.50 18.99 16.99
C ARG A 143 -1.37 18.50 15.84
N ILE A 144 -0.85 18.56 14.61
CA ILE A 144 -1.56 18.05 13.42
C ILE A 144 -0.69 17.02 12.71
N PHE A 145 -1.20 15.80 12.62
CA PHE A 145 -0.53 14.71 11.93
C PHE A 145 -1.35 14.26 10.73
N GLY A 146 -0.76 14.26 9.53
CA GLY A 146 -1.39 13.73 8.33
C GLY A 146 -0.73 12.43 7.89
N VAL A 147 -1.51 11.47 7.39
CA VAL A 147 -0.97 10.33 6.65
C VAL A 147 -1.65 10.23 5.29
N THR A 148 -0.87 10.01 4.23
CA THR A 148 -1.44 9.77 2.91
C THR A 148 -0.55 8.91 2.02
N ALA A 149 -1.14 8.27 1.02
CA ALA A 149 -0.38 7.63 -0.06
C ALA A 149 0.06 8.62 -1.15
N THR A 150 -0.53 9.80 -1.19
CA THR A 150 -0.56 10.65 -2.38
C THR A 150 -0.33 12.12 -2.01
N PRO A 151 0.90 12.48 -1.61
CA PRO A 151 1.17 13.81 -1.06
C PRO A 151 1.05 14.93 -2.10
N ASN A 152 1.34 14.64 -3.38
CA ASN A 152 1.28 15.65 -4.43
C ASN A 152 -0.14 15.69 -4.99
N ARG A 153 -0.77 16.85 -4.86
CA ARG A 153 -2.15 17.10 -5.27
C ARG A 153 -2.23 17.61 -6.70
N GLY A 154 -3.35 17.32 -7.33
CA GLY A 154 -3.55 17.66 -8.73
C GLY A 154 -4.07 19.08 -8.98
N ASP A 155 -4.86 19.59 -8.06
CA ASP A 155 -5.47 20.91 -8.09
C ASP A 155 -4.50 22.05 -7.72
N ARG A 156 -3.18 21.82 -7.83
CA ARG A 156 -2.08 22.78 -7.65
C ARG A 156 -1.97 23.46 -6.27
N LYS A 157 -2.91 23.24 -5.36
CA LYS A 157 -2.79 23.68 -3.95
C LYS A 157 -1.95 22.67 -3.19
N GLY A 158 -0.72 23.06 -2.85
CA GLY A 158 0.19 22.27 -2.04
C GLY A 158 -0.35 21.99 -0.65
N LEU A 159 0.12 20.91 -0.02
CA LEU A 159 -0.20 20.61 1.38
C LEU A 159 0.53 21.53 2.37
N ARG A 160 1.43 22.40 1.87
CA ARG A 160 2.24 23.34 2.66
C ARG A 160 1.41 24.23 3.59
N GLU A 161 0.19 24.56 3.19
CA GLU A 161 -0.72 25.37 4.00
C GLU A 161 -1.16 24.72 5.32
N VAL A 162 -1.01 23.40 5.43
CA VAL A 162 -1.37 22.60 6.62
C VAL A 162 -0.14 21.90 7.22
N PHE A 163 0.77 21.43 6.37
CA PHE A 163 1.96 20.66 6.76
C PHE A 163 3.24 21.31 6.20
N ASP A 164 4.14 21.73 7.07
CA ASP A 164 5.38 22.39 6.65
C ASP A 164 6.57 21.42 6.43
N ASN A 165 6.39 20.14 6.74
CA ASN A 165 7.41 19.11 6.63
C ASN A 165 6.80 17.72 6.41
N VAL A 166 7.64 16.82 5.89
CA VAL A 166 7.35 15.38 5.80
C VAL A 166 8.26 14.66 6.78
N ALA A 167 7.68 13.95 7.75
CA ALA A 167 8.44 13.18 8.73
C ALA A 167 9.17 12.00 8.09
N ASP A 168 8.47 11.29 7.22
CA ASP A 168 8.98 10.09 6.58
C ASP A 168 8.16 9.71 5.34
N GLN A 169 8.80 8.97 4.45
CA GLN A 169 8.18 8.42 3.24
C GLN A 169 8.52 6.94 3.11
N VAL A 170 7.50 6.09 3.22
CA VAL A 170 7.59 4.67 2.87
C VAL A 170 7.48 4.55 1.36
N ARG A 171 8.44 3.89 0.72
CA ARG A 171 8.43 3.67 -0.74
C ARG A 171 7.77 2.35 -1.10
N LEU A 172 7.17 2.26 -2.29
CA LEU A 172 6.51 1.03 -2.75
C LEU A 172 7.51 -0.12 -2.91
N GLY A 173 8.67 0.18 -3.49
CA GLY A 173 9.78 -0.75 -3.66
C GLY A 173 10.31 -1.31 -2.34
N GLU A 174 10.27 -0.51 -1.25
CA GLU A 174 10.63 -1.02 0.09
C GLU A 174 9.70 -2.13 0.54
N LEU A 175 8.39 -1.98 0.29
CA LEU A 175 7.38 -2.96 0.70
C LEU A 175 7.39 -4.22 -0.15
N ILE A 176 7.67 -4.10 -1.45
CA ILE A 176 7.84 -5.25 -2.36
C ILE A 176 9.10 -6.01 -1.98
N ALA A 177 10.24 -5.31 -1.85
CA ALA A 177 11.50 -5.93 -1.46
C ALA A 177 11.43 -6.57 -0.07
N SER A 178 10.61 -6.02 0.83
CA SER A 178 10.36 -6.60 2.15
C SER A 178 9.21 -7.62 2.18
N GLY A 179 8.67 -8.07 1.05
CA GLY A 179 7.64 -9.11 0.99
C GLY A 179 6.26 -8.72 1.54
N HIS A 180 6.00 -7.44 1.81
CA HIS A 180 4.69 -6.95 2.27
C HIS A 180 3.74 -6.63 1.11
N LEU A 181 4.26 -6.61 -0.12
CA LEU A 181 3.50 -6.51 -1.37
C LEU A 181 4.09 -7.47 -2.39
N VAL A 182 3.26 -7.95 -3.31
CA VAL A 182 3.72 -8.73 -4.47
C VAL A 182 4.24 -7.79 -5.56
N PRO A 183 5.25 -8.20 -6.34
CA PRO A 183 5.77 -7.40 -7.44
C PRO A 183 4.72 -7.21 -8.57
N PRO A 184 4.59 -6.00 -9.13
CA PRO A 184 3.83 -5.77 -10.35
C PRO A 184 4.57 -6.27 -11.59
N ARG A 185 3.82 -6.80 -12.55
CA ARG A 185 4.24 -7.08 -13.93
C ARG A 185 3.45 -6.19 -14.87
N THR A 186 4.05 -5.06 -15.22
CA THR A 186 3.40 -4.02 -16.01
C THR A 186 3.61 -4.25 -17.50
N PHE A 187 2.51 -4.29 -18.25
CA PHE A 187 2.48 -4.30 -19.70
C PHE A 187 1.85 -3.01 -20.16
N VAL A 188 2.64 -2.15 -20.81
CA VAL A 188 2.11 -0.99 -21.52
C VAL A 188 1.73 -1.45 -22.91
N ILE A 189 0.46 -1.24 -23.26
CA ILE A 189 -0.10 -1.72 -24.53
C ILE A 189 -0.48 -0.52 -25.36
N ASP A 190 0.14 -0.41 -26.54
CA ASP A 190 -0.21 0.60 -27.52
C ASP A 190 -1.28 0.05 -28.47
N VAL A 191 -2.46 0.65 -28.42
CA VAL A 191 -3.60 0.33 -29.29
C VAL A 191 -3.79 1.40 -30.38
N GLY A 192 -2.76 2.20 -30.66
CA GLY A 192 -2.77 3.23 -31.71
C GLY A 192 -3.43 4.54 -31.29
N VAL A 193 -3.67 4.74 -29.99
CA VAL A 193 -4.41 5.89 -29.44
C VAL A 193 -3.55 6.84 -28.60
N ARG A 194 -2.25 6.55 -28.54
CA ARG A 194 -1.30 7.22 -27.66
C ARG A 194 -1.19 8.73 -27.90
N ASP A 195 -1.11 9.13 -29.16
CA ASP A 195 -0.97 10.55 -29.50
C ASP A 195 -2.27 11.32 -29.23
N GLU A 196 -3.43 10.70 -29.47
CA GLU A 196 -4.73 11.25 -29.11
C GLU A 196 -4.82 11.45 -27.59
N LEU A 197 -4.45 10.44 -26.78
CA LEU A 197 -4.47 10.52 -25.31
C LEU A 197 -3.52 11.60 -24.76
N ARG A 198 -2.39 11.85 -25.40
CA ARG A 198 -1.45 12.93 -25.02
C ARG A 198 -2.03 14.33 -25.26
N SER A 199 -2.92 14.46 -26.25
CA SER A 199 -3.56 15.72 -26.62
C SER A 199 -4.78 16.08 -25.77
N VAL A 200 -5.28 15.13 -24.95
CA VAL A 200 -6.47 15.32 -24.11
C VAL A 200 -6.28 16.48 -23.14
N ARG A 201 -7.31 17.33 -23.04
CA ARG A 201 -7.29 18.48 -22.14
C ARG A 201 -7.20 18.05 -20.67
N LYS A 202 -6.37 18.77 -19.91
CA LYS A 202 -6.28 18.63 -18.46
C LYS A 202 -7.25 19.61 -17.81
N THR A 203 -8.14 19.08 -16.98
CA THR A 203 -8.97 19.85 -16.04
C THR A 203 -8.19 20.13 -14.74
N MET A 204 -8.80 20.89 -13.84
CA MET A 204 -8.23 21.21 -12.51
C MET A 204 -7.97 19.95 -11.67
N SER A 205 -8.73 18.87 -11.85
CA SER A 205 -8.67 17.66 -11.02
C SER A 205 -8.21 16.40 -11.74
N ASP A 206 -8.38 16.32 -13.07
CA ASP A 206 -7.87 15.21 -13.89
C ASP A 206 -7.84 15.52 -15.40
N PHE A 207 -7.59 14.55 -16.28
CA PHE A 207 -7.93 14.67 -17.71
C PHE A 207 -9.45 14.82 -17.91
N ASP A 208 -9.86 15.44 -19.02
CA ASP A 208 -11.25 15.43 -19.45
C ASP A 208 -11.68 13.99 -19.78
N MET A 209 -12.38 13.36 -18.85
CA MET A 209 -12.76 11.96 -18.97
C MET A 209 -13.74 11.69 -20.11
N ALA A 210 -14.50 12.69 -20.56
CA ALA A 210 -15.37 12.55 -21.72
C ALA A 210 -14.55 12.49 -23.02
N GLU A 211 -13.50 13.30 -23.14
CA GLU A 211 -12.56 13.26 -24.26
C GLU A 211 -11.77 11.94 -24.27
N VAL A 212 -11.30 11.47 -23.10
CA VAL A 212 -10.70 10.14 -22.96
C VAL A 212 -11.65 9.04 -23.42
N ALA A 213 -12.93 9.09 -23.02
CA ALA A 213 -13.91 8.11 -23.46
C ALA A 213 -14.10 8.14 -24.99
N GLY A 214 -14.13 9.30 -25.62
CA GLY A 214 -14.20 9.40 -27.09
C GLY A 214 -13.06 8.69 -27.83
N ILE A 215 -11.90 8.55 -27.18
CA ILE A 215 -10.71 7.88 -27.72
C ILE A 215 -10.69 6.39 -27.35
N MET A 216 -11.02 6.05 -26.10
CA MET A 216 -10.88 4.70 -25.54
C MET A 216 -12.10 3.81 -25.78
N ASP A 217 -13.30 4.40 -25.84
CA ASP A 217 -14.57 3.70 -25.99
C ASP A 217 -14.87 3.40 -27.48
N ARG A 218 -13.93 2.73 -28.14
CA ARG A 218 -14.02 2.30 -29.53
C ARG A 218 -13.94 0.78 -29.58
N ALA A 219 -14.82 0.14 -30.34
CA ALA A 219 -14.87 -1.33 -30.42
C ALA A 219 -13.49 -1.99 -30.69
N PRO A 220 -12.65 -1.50 -31.63
CA PRO A 220 -11.32 -2.09 -31.84
C PRO A 220 -10.39 -1.98 -30.63
N VAL A 221 -10.49 -0.89 -29.85
CA VAL A 221 -9.70 -0.70 -28.62
C VAL A 221 -10.18 -1.69 -27.56
N THR A 222 -11.49 -1.78 -27.36
CA THR A 222 -12.09 -2.72 -26.40
C THR A 222 -11.77 -4.17 -26.74
N ASP A 223 -11.79 -4.55 -28.02
CA ASP A 223 -11.43 -5.90 -28.48
C ASP A 223 -9.97 -6.24 -28.13
N GLU A 224 -9.05 -5.30 -28.34
CA GLU A 224 -7.64 -5.45 -27.95
C GLU A 224 -7.46 -5.54 -26.44
N VAL A 225 -8.26 -4.81 -25.65
CA VAL A 225 -8.28 -4.92 -24.18
C VAL A 225 -8.61 -6.35 -23.75
N ILE A 226 -9.69 -6.92 -24.30
CA ILE A 226 -10.11 -8.29 -23.98
C ILE A 226 -9.05 -9.31 -24.43
N ARG A 227 -8.49 -9.14 -25.64
CA ARG A 227 -7.47 -10.03 -26.19
C ARG A 227 -6.23 -10.08 -25.30
N HIS A 228 -5.68 -8.92 -24.95
CA HIS A 228 -4.51 -8.84 -24.10
C HIS A 228 -4.78 -9.26 -22.66
N TRP A 229 -5.98 -9.00 -22.14
CA TRP A 229 -6.38 -9.51 -20.83
C TRP A 229 -6.37 -11.04 -20.81
N LYS A 230 -6.97 -11.71 -21.81
CA LYS A 230 -6.93 -13.18 -21.93
C LYS A 230 -5.51 -13.71 -22.03
N GLU A 231 -4.66 -13.05 -22.80
CA GLU A 231 -3.27 -13.47 -23.04
C GLU A 231 -2.38 -13.32 -21.79
N LYS A 232 -2.51 -12.21 -21.04
CA LYS A 232 -1.57 -11.84 -19.97
C LYS A 232 -2.11 -12.09 -18.56
N ALA A 233 -3.41 -11.89 -18.35
CA ALA A 233 -4.04 -12.04 -17.04
C ALA A 233 -4.65 -13.44 -16.84
N GLY A 234 -5.03 -14.14 -17.91
CA GLY A 234 -5.61 -15.48 -17.84
C GLY A 234 -6.94 -15.47 -17.07
N ASP A 235 -7.00 -16.21 -15.98
CA ASP A 235 -8.17 -16.35 -15.09
C ASP A 235 -8.04 -15.53 -13.81
N ARG A 236 -7.17 -14.52 -13.76
CA ARG A 236 -6.99 -13.69 -12.57
C ARG A 236 -8.22 -12.85 -12.27
N GLN A 237 -8.55 -12.74 -10.99
CA GLN A 237 -9.51 -11.73 -10.53
C GLN A 237 -8.99 -10.34 -10.85
N THR A 238 -9.79 -9.58 -11.58
CA THR A 238 -9.37 -8.35 -12.24
C THR A 238 -10.25 -7.17 -11.86
N VAL A 239 -9.61 -6.03 -11.59
CA VAL A 239 -10.27 -4.73 -11.50
C VAL A 239 -9.91 -3.86 -12.70
N VAL A 240 -10.91 -3.24 -13.33
CA VAL A 240 -10.75 -2.36 -14.49
C VAL A 240 -11.16 -0.94 -14.11
N PHE A 241 -10.31 0.03 -14.42
CA PHE A 241 -10.56 1.45 -14.16
C PHE A 241 -10.87 2.17 -15.47
N CYS A 242 -12.11 2.64 -15.63
CA CYS A 242 -12.60 3.34 -16.82
C CYS A 242 -12.73 4.86 -16.59
N SER A 243 -12.87 5.61 -17.68
CA SER A 243 -13.02 7.07 -17.67
C SER A 243 -14.44 7.54 -17.31
N THR A 244 -15.47 6.96 -17.93
CA THR A 244 -16.89 7.34 -17.76
C THR A 244 -17.76 6.11 -17.52
N VAL A 245 -18.99 6.32 -17.00
CA VAL A 245 -19.96 5.23 -16.77
C VAL A 245 -20.32 4.53 -18.08
N ALA A 246 -20.61 5.28 -19.15
CA ALA A 246 -20.93 4.70 -20.47
C ALA A 246 -19.79 3.82 -21.02
N HIS A 247 -18.54 4.30 -20.96
CA HIS A 247 -17.38 3.51 -21.36
C HIS A 247 -17.24 2.24 -20.49
N ALA A 248 -17.49 2.36 -19.19
CA ALA A 248 -17.45 1.22 -18.28
C ALA A 248 -18.57 0.19 -18.56
N GLU A 249 -19.76 0.62 -18.98
CA GLU A 249 -20.85 -0.25 -19.42
C GLU A 249 -20.45 -1.04 -20.68
N HIS A 250 -19.91 -0.37 -21.70
CA HIS A 250 -19.45 -1.03 -22.93
C HIS A 250 -18.33 -2.04 -22.67
N VAL A 251 -17.34 -1.69 -21.84
CA VAL A 251 -16.27 -2.62 -21.44
C VAL A 251 -16.83 -3.81 -20.67
N THR A 252 -17.78 -3.58 -19.76
CA THR A 252 -18.43 -4.67 -19.01
C THR A 252 -19.15 -5.63 -19.94
N GLU A 253 -19.89 -5.10 -20.92
CA GLU A 253 -20.58 -5.92 -21.92
C GLU A 253 -19.61 -6.68 -22.83
N ALA A 254 -18.49 -6.08 -23.21
CA ALA A 254 -17.46 -6.75 -24.00
C ALA A 254 -16.85 -7.95 -23.26
N PHE A 255 -16.59 -7.84 -21.95
CA PHE A 255 -16.15 -8.99 -21.14
C PHE A 255 -17.22 -10.10 -21.11
N ARG A 256 -18.50 -9.73 -20.93
CA ARG A 256 -19.62 -10.70 -20.91
C ARG A 256 -19.79 -11.40 -22.25
N ALA A 257 -19.77 -10.65 -23.35
CA ALA A 257 -19.81 -11.18 -24.71
C ALA A 257 -18.64 -12.13 -25.00
N ALA A 258 -17.48 -11.87 -24.40
CA ALA A 258 -16.30 -12.72 -24.47
C ALA A 258 -16.33 -13.95 -23.53
N GLY A 259 -17.44 -14.18 -22.83
CA GLY A 259 -17.67 -15.32 -21.93
C GLY A 259 -17.10 -15.15 -20.52
N VAL A 260 -16.77 -13.94 -20.10
CA VAL A 260 -16.16 -13.64 -18.79
C VAL A 260 -17.21 -13.02 -17.86
N SER A 261 -17.34 -13.53 -16.63
CA SER A 261 -18.25 -12.94 -15.65
C SER A 261 -17.73 -11.56 -15.22
N ALA A 262 -18.51 -10.53 -15.56
CA ALA A 262 -18.15 -9.15 -15.30
C ALA A 262 -19.31 -8.34 -14.72
N ALA A 263 -19.00 -7.37 -13.87
CA ALA A 263 -19.97 -6.43 -13.31
C ALA A 263 -19.39 -5.02 -13.20
N LEU A 264 -20.29 -4.04 -13.23
CA LEU A 264 -19.98 -2.62 -13.18
C LEU A 264 -20.28 -2.04 -11.79
N ILE A 265 -19.37 -1.21 -11.28
CA ILE A 265 -19.56 -0.39 -10.08
C ILE A 265 -19.33 1.09 -10.38
N HIS A 266 -20.34 1.94 -10.13
CA HIS A 266 -20.23 3.40 -10.20
C HIS A 266 -20.95 4.07 -9.01
N GLY A 267 -20.78 5.39 -8.89
CA GLY A 267 -21.22 6.18 -7.72
C GLY A 267 -22.73 6.15 -7.46
N ASP A 268 -23.54 6.06 -8.52
CA ASP A 268 -25.01 6.14 -8.44
C ASP A 268 -25.67 4.80 -8.06
N LEU A 269 -24.91 3.71 -8.01
CA LEU A 269 -25.43 2.44 -7.53
C LEU A 269 -25.74 2.51 -6.05
N ALA A 270 -26.92 1.99 -5.69
CA ALA A 270 -27.33 1.78 -4.30
C ALA A 270 -26.28 0.98 -3.53
N ALA A 271 -26.09 1.31 -2.25
CA ALA A 271 -25.08 0.68 -1.39
C ALA A 271 -25.24 -0.85 -1.31
N GLU A 272 -26.47 -1.34 -1.21
CA GLU A 272 -26.76 -2.79 -1.18
C GLU A 272 -26.37 -3.50 -2.48
N THR A 273 -26.64 -2.89 -3.64
CA THR A 273 -26.24 -3.44 -4.94
C THR A 273 -24.72 -3.51 -5.07
N ARG A 274 -24.02 -2.46 -4.63
CA ARG A 274 -22.55 -2.42 -4.62
C ARG A 274 -21.98 -3.52 -3.73
N LYS A 275 -22.56 -3.70 -2.53
CA LYS A 275 -22.15 -4.74 -1.58
C LYS A 275 -22.36 -6.14 -2.14
N ALA A 276 -23.47 -6.39 -2.83
CA ALA A 276 -23.75 -7.67 -3.49
C ALA A 276 -22.71 -7.98 -4.59
N ILE A 277 -22.44 -7.04 -5.49
CA ILE A 277 -21.43 -7.22 -6.56
C ILE A 277 -20.05 -7.51 -5.96
N LEU A 278 -19.66 -6.79 -4.91
CA LEU A 278 -18.38 -7.01 -4.25
C LEU A 278 -18.31 -8.35 -3.52
N ALA A 279 -19.43 -8.86 -2.99
CA ALA A 279 -19.50 -10.19 -2.40
C ALA A 279 -19.37 -11.29 -3.46
N ASP A 280 -20.05 -11.16 -4.60
CA ASP A 280 -19.96 -12.11 -5.72
C ASP A 280 -18.55 -12.09 -6.35
N TYR A 281 -17.91 -10.92 -6.42
CA TYR A 281 -16.50 -10.82 -6.78
C TYR A 281 -15.61 -11.49 -5.74
N ALA A 282 -15.85 -11.29 -4.44
CA ALA A 282 -15.05 -11.93 -3.40
C ALA A 282 -15.18 -13.47 -3.40
N ALA A 283 -16.36 -13.99 -3.78
CA ALA A 283 -16.62 -15.42 -3.93
C ALA A 283 -16.00 -16.03 -5.20
N GLY A 284 -15.61 -15.20 -6.18
CA GLY A 284 -15.05 -15.63 -7.46
C GLY A 284 -16.09 -15.89 -8.55
N ASP A 285 -17.38 -15.67 -8.26
CA ASP A 285 -18.50 -15.74 -9.22
C ASP A 285 -18.36 -14.66 -10.29
N ILE A 286 -17.88 -13.47 -9.88
CA ILE A 286 -17.46 -12.40 -10.78
C ILE A 286 -15.95 -12.44 -10.91
N ARG A 287 -15.46 -12.52 -12.16
CA ARG A 287 -14.04 -12.53 -12.48
C ARG A 287 -13.48 -11.13 -12.68
N VAL A 288 -14.28 -10.23 -13.23
CA VAL A 288 -13.88 -8.87 -13.61
C VAL A 288 -14.84 -7.86 -13.01
N VAL A 289 -14.33 -6.91 -12.22
CA VAL A 289 -15.11 -5.75 -11.79
C VAL A 289 -14.61 -4.51 -12.51
N VAL A 290 -15.49 -3.91 -13.29
CA VAL A 290 -15.26 -2.64 -13.97
C VAL A 290 -15.77 -1.52 -13.07
N ASN A 291 -15.01 -0.43 -12.92
CA ASN A 291 -15.42 0.65 -12.05
C ASN A 291 -15.06 2.04 -12.57
N VAL A 292 -15.80 3.04 -12.06
CA VAL A 292 -15.57 4.46 -12.29
C VAL A 292 -15.52 5.18 -10.94
N ALA A 293 -14.32 5.61 -10.52
CA ALA A 293 -14.06 6.42 -9.31
C ALA A 293 -14.50 5.82 -7.95
N VAL A 294 -15.03 4.59 -7.91
CA VAL A 294 -15.51 3.98 -6.66
C VAL A 294 -14.43 3.17 -5.96
N LEU A 295 -13.71 2.30 -6.68
CA LEU A 295 -12.77 1.32 -6.10
C LEU A 295 -11.34 1.86 -6.00
N THR A 296 -11.13 3.13 -6.34
CA THR A 296 -9.84 3.81 -6.15
C THR A 296 -9.45 3.85 -4.67
N GLU A 297 -10.44 3.92 -3.78
CA GLU A 297 -10.28 4.05 -2.32
C GLU A 297 -11.31 3.21 -1.55
N GLY A 298 -11.02 2.91 -0.29
CA GLY A 298 -11.97 2.23 0.62
C GLY A 298 -12.20 0.73 0.36
N TRP A 299 -11.81 0.22 -0.81
CA TRP A 299 -11.93 -1.20 -1.15
C TRP A 299 -10.65 -2.00 -0.86
N ASP A 300 -10.85 -3.22 -0.34
CA ASP A 300 -9.81 -4.16 0.05
C ASP A 300 -10.22 -5.61 -0.30
N HIS A 301 -9.59 -6.17 -1.34
CA HIS A 301 -9.74 -7.58 -1.74
C HIS A 301 -8.40 -8.13 -2.22
N PRO A 302 -7.55 -8.65 -1.30
CA PRO A 302 -6.21 -9.11 -1.61
C PRO A 302 -6.08 -10.13 -2.76
N PRO A 303 -7.03 -11.05 -3.00
CA PRO A 303 -6.98 -11.97 -4.14
C PRO A 303 -6.94 -11.31 -5.53
N THR A 304 -7.35 -10.04 -5.65
CA THR A 304 -7.24 -9.29 -6.91
C THR A 304 -5.79 -9.28 -7.38
N SER A 305 -5.52 -9.87 -8.54
CA SER A 305 -4.17 -10.11 -9.04
C SER A 305 -3.95 -9.56 -10.45
N CYS A 306 -4.94 -8.85 -11.00
CA CYS A 306 -4.80 -8.08 -12.23
C CYS A 306 -5.48 -6.69 -12.10
N VAL A 307 -4.83 -5.66 -12.62
CA VAL A 307 -5.33 -4.29 -12.69
C VAL A 307 -5.27 -3.83 -14.15
N VAL A 308 -6.39 -3.37 -14.70
CA VAL A 308 -6.47 -2.81 -16.07
C VAL A 308 -6.76 -1.32 -15.99
N LEU A 309 -5.91 -0.52 -16.64
CA LEU A 309 -6.04 0.94 -16.71
C LEU A 309 -6.53 1.34 -18.11
N LEU A 310 -7.80 1.71 -18.22
CA LEU A 310 -8.44 2.21 -19.46
C LEU A 310 -8.67 3.72 -19.44
N ARG A 311 -7.86 4.42 -18.66
CA ARG A 311 -7.81 5.88 -18.62
C ARG A 311 -6.40 6.36 -18.30
N PRO A 312 -5.93 7.45 -18.91
CA PRO A 312 -4.76 8.14 -18.40
C PRO A 312 -5.07 8.68 -17.00
N SER A 313 -4.04 8.71 -16.14
CA SER A 313 -4.09 9.43 -14.88
C SER A 313 -3.22 10.66 -15.02
N SER A 314 -3.80 11.85 -14.88
CA SER A 314 -3.02 13.09 -14.90
C SER A 314 -2.04 13.16 -13.72
N TYR A 315 -2.38 12.49 -12.62
CA TYR A 315 -1.57 12.41 -11.43
C TYR A 315 -1.06 11.00 -11.15
N LYS A 316 0.22 10.94 -10.83
CA LYS A 316 0.94 9.72 -10.45
C LYS A 316 0.32 9.04 -9.23
N SER A 317 -0.18 9.85 -8.30
CA SER A 317 -0.86 9.43 -7.07
C SER A 317 -2.05 8.51 -7.33
N THR A 318 -2.94 8.88 -8.26
CA THR A 318 -4.12 8.09 -8.62
C THR A 318 -3.70 6.73 -9.22
N MET A 319 -2.68 6.73 -10.08
CA MET A 319 -2.14 5.50 -10.65
C MET A 319 -1.58 4.56 -9.57
N ILE A 320 -0.80 5.08 -8.63
CA ILE A 320 -0.23 4.31 -7.51
C ILE A 320 -1.35 3.72 -6.63
N GLN A 321 -2.41 4.48 -6.36
CA GLN A 321 -3.56 3.98 -5.59
C GLN A 321 -4.28 2.84 -6.31
N MET A 322 -4.53 2.97 -7.63
CA MET A 322 -5.21 1.95 -8.44
C MET A 322 -4.38 0.67 -8.52
N VAL A 323 -3.10 0.78 -8.88
CA VAL A 323 -2.19 -0.37 -8.97
C VAL A 323 -2.02 -1.02 -7.60
N GLY A 324 -1.90 -0.23 -6.54
CA GLY A 324 -1.75 -0.71 -5.16
C GLY A 324 -2.91 -1.57 -4.65
N ARG A 325 -4.08 -1.58 -5.31
CA ARG A 325 -5.18 -2.52 -5.01
C ARG A 325 -4.81 -3.96 -5.39
N GLY A 326 -4.04 -4.14 -6.45
CA GLY A 326 -3.60 -5.44 -6.93
C GLY A 326 -2.32 -5.97 -6.26
N LEU A 327 -1.58 -5.17 -5.50
CA LEU A 327 -0.25 -5.56 -4.98
C LEU A 327 -0.27 -6.25 -3.60
N ARG A 328 -1.42 -6.34 -2.94
CA ARG A 328 -1.48 -6.92 -1.58
C ARG A 328 -1.18 -8.42 -1.60
N THR A 329 -0.48 -8.91 -0.59
CA THR A 329 -0.28 -10.34 -0.34
C THR A 329 -1.59 -10.99 0.12
N VAL A 330 -1.73 -12.28 -0.08
CA VAL A 330 -2.94 -13.04 0.30
C VAL A 330 -2.69 -13.79 1.60
N ASP A 331 -3.65 -13.71 2.52
CA ASP A 331 -3.70 -14.55 3.72
C ASP A 331 -4.38 -15.89 3.36
N PRO A 332 -3.68 -17.04 3.45
CA PRO A 332 -4.25 -18.34 3.11
C PRO A 332 -5.37 -18.81 4.05
N GLU A 333 -5.52 -18.24 5.25
CA GLU A 333 -6.63 -18.55 6.14
C GLU A 333 -7.91 -17.84 5.69
N GLU A 334 -7.79 -16.57 5.30
CA GLU A 334 -8.91 -15.78 4.76
C GLU A 334 -9.28 -16.21 3.34
N HIS A 335 -8.28 -16.62 2.54
CA HIS A 335 -8.45 -17.01 1.15
C HIS A 335 -7.77 -18.35 0.84
N PRO A 336 -8.33 -19.47 1.31
CA PRO A 336 -7.74 -20.80 1.12
C PRO A 336 -7.60 -21.17 -0.36
N GLY A 337 -6.43 -21.69 -0.72
CA GLY A 337 -6.14 -22.17 -2.08
C GLY A 337 -5.75 -21.08 -3.08
N ILE A 338 -5.77 -19.81 -2.69
CA ILE A 338 -5.32 -18.70 -3.53
C ILE A 338 -3.83 -18.44 -3.24
N VAL A 339 -2.99 -18.68 -4.24
CA VAL A 339 -1.56 -18.35 -4.20
C VAL A 339 -1.31 -17.16 -5.11
N LYS A 340 -0.66 -16.13 -4.59
CA LYS A 340 -0.39 -14.89 -5.32
C LYS A 340 1.08 -14.51 -5.19
N THR A 341 1.80 -14.63 -6.30
CA THR A 341 3.24 -14.31 -6.37
C THR A 341 3.51 -12.98 -7.07
N ASP A 342 2.59 -12.52 -7.91
CA ASP A 342 2.71 -11.29 -8.69
C ASP A 342 1.33 -10.63 -8.92
N CYS A 343 1.35 -9.41 -9.47
CA CYS A 343 0.16 -8.73 -9.96
C CYS A 343 0.37 -8.24 -11.39
N VAL A 344 -0.52 -8.61 -12.31
CA VAL A 344 -0.48 -8.12 -13.69
C VAL A 344 -1.09 -6.72 -13.77
N VAL A 345 -0.38 -5.78 -14.38
CA VAL A 345 -0.90 -4.43 -14.64
C VAL A 345 -0.94 -4.21 -16.14
N LEU A 346 -2.13 -4.07 -16.72
CA LEU A 346 -2.33 -3.78 -18.13
C LEU A 346 -2.66 -2.30 -18.30
N ASP A 347 -1.75 -1.55 -18.89
CA ASP A 347 -1.90 -0.11 -19.07
C ASP A 347 -2.11 0.25 -20.54
N PHE A 348 -3.37 0.58 -20.86
CA PHE A 348 -3.79 1.07 -22.17
C PHE A 348 -3.90 2.61 -22.19
N GLY A 349 -4.00 3.23 -21.00
CA GLY A 349 -4.09 4.68 -20.83
C GLY A 349 -2.75 5.40 -20.90
N THR A 350 -1.64 4.69 -21.12
CA THR A 350 -0.26 5.20 -21.16
C THR A 350 0.23 5.87 -19.87
N SER A 351 -0.47 5.65 -18.75
CA SER A 351 -0.16 6.29 -17.45
C SER A 351 1.26 5.97 -16.98
N SER A 352 1.72 4.74 -17.19
CA SER A 352 3.04 4.24 -16.84
C SER A 352 4.14 4.91 -17.64
N LEU A 353 3.87 5.26 -18.91
CA LEU A 353 4.82 6.02 -19.74
C LEU A 353 4.87 7.49 -19.36
N ILE A 354 3.75 8.06 -18.92
CA ILE A 354 3.67 9.45 -18.46
C ILE A 354 4.44 9.63 -17.13
N HIS A 355 4.30 8.66 -16.22
CA HIS A 355 4.85 8.78 -14.86
C HIS A 355 6.18 8.06 -14.65
N GLY A 356 6.57 7.17 -15.56
CA GLY A 356 7.86 6.45 -15.63
C GLY A 356 8.05 5.36 -14.57
N THR A 357 7.76 5.66 -13.30
CA THR A 357 7.94 4.76 -12.15
C THR A 357 6.66 4.69 -11.31
N LEU A 358 6.49 3.68 -10.47
CA LEU A 358 5.40 3.65 -9.47
C LEU A 358 5.79 4.36 -8.15
N GLU A 359 6.84 5.19 -8.17
CA GLU A 359 7.36 5.91 -7.00
C GLU A 359 7.15 7.41 -7.15
N GLN A 360 6.68 8.10 -6.12
CA GLN A 360 6.42 9.54 -6.19
C GLN A 360 7.24 10.26 -5.12
N ASP A 361 8.13 11.16 -5.50
CA ASP A 361 8.79 12.05 -4.53
C ASP A 361 7.81 13.10 -4.01
N VAL A 362 8.01 13.56 -2.78
CA VAL A 362 7.10 14.50 -2.13
C VAL A 362 7.41 15.93 -2.52
N ASP A 363 6.38 16.64 -2.99
CA ASP A 363 6.37 18.08 -3.22
C ASP A 363 5.20 18.68 -2.44
N LEU A 364 5.50 19.44 -1.39
CA LEU A 364 4.50 20.06 -0.53
C LEU A 364 4.04 21.42 -1.06
N ASP A 365 4.85 22.08 -1.87
CA ASP A 365 4.67 23.49 -2.23
C ASP A 365 3.64 23.65 -3.36
N GLY A 366 3.45 22.60 -4.17
CA GLY A 366 2.60 22.66 -5.36
C GLY A 366 3.22 23.58 -6.42
N LYS A 367 2.72 23.49 -7.66
CA LYS A 367 3.22 24.37 -8.73
C LYS A 367 2.59 25.76 -8.61
N THR A 368 3.28 26.69 -7.97
CA THR A 368 3.03 28.13 -8.12
C THR A 368 3.59 28.59 -9.46
N GLU A 369 2.73 28.90 -10.44
CA GLU A 369 3.11 29.63 -11.66
C GLU A 369 3.40 31.11 -11.35
N THR A 370 4.40 31.36 -10.50
CA THR A 370 4.90 32.71 -10.21
C THR A 370 6.42 32.79 -10.23
N GLY A 371 7.10 31.84 -10.88
CA GLY A 371 8.50 31.98 -11.25
C GLY A 371 8.60 32.44 -12.70
N GLU A 372 9.40 33.47 -12.98
CA GLU A 372 9.75 33.84 -14.36
C GLU A 372 10.20 32.60 -15.12
N ALA A 373 9.67 32.40 -16.33
CA ALA A 373 10.01 31.24 -17.13
C ALA A 373 11.54 31.18 -17.30
N PRO A 374 12.18 30.02 -17.06
CA PRO A 374 13.63 29.92 -17.15
C PRO A 374 14.09 30.39 -18.53
N THR A 375 15.07 31.28 -18.57
CA THR A 375 15.66 31.85 -19.78
C THR A 375 17.01 31.21 -20.06
N LYS A 376 17.46 31.29 -21.31
CA LYS A 376 18.82 31.02 -21.75
C LYS A 376 19.33 32.20 -22.58
N THR A 377 20.63 32.39 -22.60
CA THR A 377 21.27 33.42 -23.43
C THR A 377 21.59 32.85 -24.80
N CYS A 378 21.18 33.52 -25.87
CA CYS A 378 21.56 33.15 -27.22
C CYS A 378 23.08 33.33 -27.42
N PRO A 379 23.84 32.32 -27.89
CA PRO A 379 25.29 32.44 -28.06
C PRO A 379 25.68 33.36 -29.25
N ALA A 380 24.76 33.62 -30.18
CA ALA A 380 25.04 34.43 -31.36
C ALA A 380 24.76 35.92 -31.15
N CYS A 381 23.68 36.28 -30.45
CA CYS A 381 23.28 37.68 -30.25
C CYS A 381 23.17 38.11 -28.79
N GLU A 382 23.50 37.22 -27.85
CA GLU A 382 23.50 37.45 -26.40
C GLU A 382 22.15 37.85 -25.79
N ALA A 383 21.05 37.74 -26.53
CA ALA A 383 19.73 38.03 -26.01
C ALA A 383 19.25 36.94 -25.03
N GLU A 384 18.63 37.36 -23.93
CA GLU A 384 17.89 36.46 -23.04
C GLU A 384 16.57 36.04 -23.70
N ILE A 385 16.40 34.74 -23.87
CA ILE A 385 15.24 34.14 -24.54
C ILE A 385 14.72 32.96 -23.70
N PRO A 386 13.47 32.51 -23.88
CA PRO A 386 12.95 31.36 -23.14
C PRO A 386 13.81 30.10 -23.35
N LEU A 387 14.08 29.33 -22.29
CA LEU A 387 14.91 28.12 -22.32
C LEU A 387 14.40 27.11 -23.38
N ALA A 388 13.09 27.01 -23.54
CA ALA A 388 12.41 26.10 -24.47
C ALA A 388 12.46 26.53 -25.95
N ALA A 389 12.98 27.72 -26.27
CA ALA A 389 13.10 28.18 -27.65
C ALA A 389 14.08 27.26 -28.43
N THR A 390 13.62 26.65 -29.52
CA THR A 390 14.45 25.82 -30.41
C THR A 390 15.21 26.64 -31.45
N GLU A 391 14.85 27.90 -31.59
CA GLU A 391 15.52 28.89 -32.43
C GLU A 391 15.43 30.26 -31.75
N CYS A 392 16.45 31.11 -31.89
CA CYS A 392 16.45 32.43 -31.30
C CYS A 392 15.43 33.32 -32.02
N PRO A 393 14.37 33.83 -31.34
CA PRO A 393 13.35 34.65 -31.97
C PRO A 393 13.83 36.02 -32.46
N LEU A 394 15.07 36.41 -32.10
CA LEU A 394 15.64 37.72 -32.44
C LEU A 394 16.65 37.65 -33.58
N CYS A 395 17.40 36.55 -33.72
CA CYS A 395 18.44 36.43 -34.74
C CYS A 395 18.38 35.15 -35.59
N GLY A 396 17.49 34.21 -35.28
CA GLY A 396 17.33 32.96 -36.03
C GLY A 396 18.36 31.87 -35.73
N GLU A 397 19.20 32.02 -34.70
CA GLU A 397 20.16 30.99 -34.29
C GLU A 397 19.43 29.72 -33.83
N ALA A 398 19.64 28.59 -34.52
CA ALA A 398 19.02 27.31 -34.18
C ALA A 398 19.79 26.63 -33.04
N PHE A 399 19.08 26.21 -31.99
CA PHE A 399 19.71 25.49 -30.87
C PHE A 399 19.72 23.99 -31.15
N PRO A 400 20.85 23.30 -30.95
CA PRO A 400 20.90 21.84 -31.10
C PRO A 400 19.91 21.20 -30.10
N ARG A 401 19.04 20.32 -30.60
CA ARG A 401 18.23 19.45 -29.74
C ARG A 401 19.16 18.38 -29.16
N GLU A 402 19.06 18.11 -27.86
CA GLU A 402 19.85 17.08 -27.15
C GLU A 402 19.47 15.63 -27.54
N ASP A 403 19.09 15.39 -28.79
CA ASP A 403 18.72 14.07 -29.31
C ASP A 403 19.52 13.75 -30.57
N GLU A 404 20.85 13.84 -30.55
CA GLU A 404 21.67 13.30 -31.64
C GLU A 404 23.14 13.17 -31.22
N GLU A 405 23.49 12.07 -30.53
CA GLU A 405 24.82 11.46 -30.69
C GLU A 405 24.81 9.95 -30.33
N THR A 406 24.73 9.14 -31.39
CA THR A 406 25.25 7.78 -31.57
C THR A 406 24.55 6.57 -30.92
N GLY A 407 24.02 5.67 -31.78
CA GLY A 407 23.94 4.23 -31.51
C GLY A 407 22.58 3.55 -31.76
N GLU A 408 22.34 3.13 -33.00
CA GLU A 408 21.51 1.99 -33.44
C GLU A 408 20.21 1.63 -32.66
N GLY A 409 19.05 1.88 -33.30
CA GLY A 409 17.87 1.01 -33.16
C GLY A 409 17.13 1.01 -31.81
N GLY A 410 16.75 2.18 -31.28
CA GLY A 410 15.95 2.29 -30.06
C GLY A 410 14.44 2.34 -30.32
N GLY A 411 13.81 1.19 -30.57
CA GLY A 411 12.40 1.04 -30.18
C GLY A 411 12.32 1.32 -28.68
N ALA A 412 11.32 2.10 -28.23
CA ALA A 412 11.13 2.39 -26.81
C ALA A 412 11.24 1.09 -26.02
N ALA A 413 12.35 0.92 -25.30
CA ALA A 413 12.57 -0.29 -24.52
C ALA A 413 11.40 -0.42 -23.54
N PRO A 414 10.78 -1.61 -23.42
CA PRO A 414 9.80 -1.83 -22.37
C PRO A 414 10.44 -1.46 -21.04
N LEU A 415 9.72 -0.73 -20.19
CA LEU A 415 10.15 -0.39 -18.83
C LEU A 415 10.69 -1.64 -18.14
N SER A 416 12.01 -1.76 -18.06
CA SER A 416 12.69 -2.84 -17.38
C SER A 416 13.43 -2.25 -16.19
N GLY A 417 12.85 -2.43 -15.02
CA GLY A 417 13.59 -2.29 -13.77
C GLY A 417 13.01 -1.28 -12.81
N PHE A 418 12.40 -1.81 -11.76
CA PHE A 418 12.53 -1.16 -10.45
C PHE A 418 14.01 -1.21 -10.07
N MET A 419 14.62 -0.09 -9.69
CA MET A 419 15.86 -0.13 -8.92
C MET A 419 15.52 -0.72 -7.55
N MET A 420 15.56 -2.04 -7.44
CA MET A 420 15.39 -2.71 -6.18
C MET A 420 16.63 -2.47 -5.34
N THR A 421 16.45 -1.77 -4.22
CA THR A 421 17.45 -1.82 -3.15
C THR A 421 17.36 -3.19 -2.52
N GLU A 422 18.46 -3.93 -2.48
CA GLU A 422 18.50 -5.22 -1.81
C GLU A 422 18.24 -5.03 -0.31
N ILE A 423 17.12 -5.56 0.19
CA ILE A 423 16.76 -5.51 1.61
C ILE A 423 17.01 -6.88 2.21
N ASP A 424 17.97 -6.96 3.13
CA ASP A 424 18.14 -8.15 3.96
C ASP A 424 17.04 -8.19 5.03
N LEU A 425 15.95 -8.89 4.69
CA LEU A 425 14.80 -9.10 5.56
C LEU A 425 15.18 -9.75 6.90
N LEU A 426 16.14 -10.68 6.89
CA LEU A 426 16.60 -11.38 8.10
C LEU A 426 17.31 -10.41 9.06
N LYS A 427 18.09 -9.45 8.54
CA LYS A 427 18.70 -8.39 9.36
C LYS A 427 17.69 -7.39 9.91
N ARG A 428 16.56 -7.17 9.23
CA ARG A 428 15.51 -6.24 9.67
C ARG A 428 14.52 -6.86 10.65
N SER A 429 14.34 -8.18 10.62
CA SER A 429 13.49 -8.91 11.55
C SER A 429 13.82 -8.59 13.02
N SER A 430 12.78 -8.52 13.85
CA SER A 430 12.93 -8.43 15.30
C SER A 430 13.49 -9.72 15.92
N PHE A 431 13.55 -10.81 15.13
CA PHE A 431 13.89 -12.16 15.55
C PHE A 431 15.14 -12.67 14.81
N ALA A 432 15.82 -13.65 15.40
CA ALA A 432 16.91 -14.34 14.73
C ALA A 432 16.33 -15.52 13.94
N TRP A 433 16.64 -15.62 12.65
CA TRP A 433 16.20 -16.74 11.82
C TRP A 433 17.28 -17.81 11.77
N VAL A 434 16.88 -19.04 12.01
CA VAL A 434 17.74 -20.22 12.09
C VAL A 434 17.46 -21.10 10.89
N ASP A 435 18.49 -21.41 10.11
CA ASP A 435 18.44 -22.49 9.13
C ASP A 435 18.50 -23.84 9.85
N ILE A 436 17.42 -24.60 9.68
CA ILE A 436 17.20 -25.88 10.36
C ILE A 436 18.11 -26.97 9.79
N TYR A 437 18.42 -26.93 8.50
CA TYR A 437 19.17 -27.99 7.81
C TYR A 437 20.52 -27.53 7.25
N GLY A 438 20.78 -26.22 7.18
CA GLY A 438 22.00 -25.65 6.58
C GLY A 438 21.93 -25.54 5.06
N THR A 439 20.75 -25.74 4.48
CA THR A 439 20.47 -25.77 3.03
C THR A 439 19.65 -24.57 2.56
N ASP A 440 19.33 -23.63 3.45
CA ASP A 440 18.50 -22.44 3.22
C ASP A 440 17.13 -22.74 2.59
N ASP A 441 16.58 -23.94 2.81
CA ASP A 441 15.26 -24.41 2.38
C ASP A 441 14.24 -24.48 3.53
N ALA A 442 14.70 -24.36 4.78
CA ALA A 442 13.88 -24.33 5.98
C ALA A 442 14.45 -23.34 7.01
N LEU A 443 13.81 -22.18 7.12
CA LEU A 443 14.17 -21.17 8.12
C LEU A 443 13.12 -21.10 9.22
N MET A 444 13.54 -20.87 10.46
CA MET A 444 12.65 -20.75 11.61
C MET A 444 13.12 -19.71 12.61
N ALA A 445 12.19 -18.95 13.16
CA ALA A 445 12.39 -18.03 14.26
C ALA A 445 11.40 -18.35 15.40
N THR A 446 11.87 -18.18 16.64
CA THR A 446 11.07 -18.41 17.86
C THR A 446 11.09 -17.17 18.76
N GLY A 447 9.92 -16.79 19.25
CA GLY A 447 9.71 -15.86 20.36
C GLY A 447 9.40 -16.59 21.67
N PHE A 448 8.79 -15.89 22.63
CA PHE A 448 8.41 -16.47 23.93
C PHE A 448 7.03 -17.14 23.89
N THR A 449 6.11 -16.57 23.12
CA THR A 449 4.72 -16.99 23.00
C THR A 449 4.39 -17.51 21.61
N ALA A 450 5.21 -17.21 20.60
CA ALA A 450 4.99 -17.62 19.21
C ALA A 450 6.26 -18.10 18.51
N TRP A 451 6.08 -18.77 17.38
CA TRP A 451 7.13 -19.15 16.44
C TRP A 451 6.64 -18.96 15.01
N GLY A 452 7.57 -18.75 14.09
CA GLY A 452 7.32 -18.64 12.65
C GLY A 452 8.40 -19.39 11.88
N GLY A 453 8.03 -20.03 10.77
CA GLY A 453 8.95 -20.75 9.91
C GLY A 453 8.53 -20.66 8.45
N ILE A 454 9.52 -20.73 7.56
CA ILE A 454 9.31 -20.84 6.13
C ILE A 454 9.96 -22.10 5.60
N PHE A 455 9.29 -22.77 4.68
CA PHE A 455 9.69 -24.07 4.16
C PHE A 455 9.52 -24.09 2.65
N TRP A 456 10.53 -24.54 1.93
CA TRP A 456 10.50 -24.70 0.49
C TRP A 456 10.02 -26.11 0.11
N LEU A 457 9.10 -26.20 -0.84
CA LEU A 457 8.66 -27.45 -1.45
C LEU A 457 8.21 -27.19 -2.90
N ASP A 458 8.71 -28.00 -3.84
CA ASP A 458 8.28 -28.02 -5.25
C ASP A 458 8.24 -26.64 -5.94
N GLY A 459 9.23 -25.79 -5.63
CA GLY A 459 9.36 -24.46 -6.24
C GLY A 459 8.55 -23.35 -5.57
N VAL A 460 7.84 -23.64 -4.48
CA VAL A 460 7.02 -22.67 -3.74
C VAL A 460 7.45 -22.63 -2.27
N TRP A 461 7.37 -21.46 -1.65
CA TRP A 461 7.60 -21.28 -0.22
C TRP A 461 6.27 -21.29 0.55
N TYR A 462 6.34 -21.84 1.76
CA TYR A 462 5.22 -21.95 2.69
C TYR A 462 5.61 -21.32 4.02
N ALA A 463 4.87 -20.30 4.46
CA ALA A 463 5.02 -19.71 5.78
C ALA A 463 4.04 -20.36 6.76
N ILE A 464 4.55 -20.77 7.92
CA ILE A 464 3.77 -21.42 8.97
C ILE A 464 4.12 -20.78 10.31
N GLY A 465 3.11 -20.49 11.11
CA GLY A 465 3.24 -19.92 12.43
C GLY A 465 2.55 -20.77 13.48
N GLY A 466 2.98 -20.65 14.72
CA GLY A 466 2.23 -21.17 15.85
C GLY A 466 2.38 -20.27 17.06
N ALA A 467 1.44 -20.35 17.99
CA ALA A 467 1.46 -19.62 19.24
C ALA A 467 1.04 -20.50 20.42
N LYS A 468 1.38 -20.10 21.64
CA LYS A 468 1.10 -20.85 22.86
C LYS A 468 -0.43 -20.96 23.06
N GLY A 469 -0.94 -22.18 22.99
CA GLY A 469 -2.37 -22.45 23.10
C GLY A 469 -3.10 -22.46 21.76
N GLU A 470 -2.40 -22.18 20.66
CA GLU A 470 -2.91 -22.19 19.30
C GLU A 470 -2.26 -23.32 18.50
N ARG A 471 -2.98 -23.85 17.51
CA ARG A 471 -2.41 -24.86 16.62
C ARG A 471 -1.48 -24.17 15.61
N PRO A 472 -0.63 -24.89 14.89
CA PRO A 472 0.11 -24.30 13.79
C PRO A 472 -0.86 -23.89 12.65
N HIS A 473 -0.58 -22.75 12.03
CA HIS A 473 -1.38 -22.10 11.00
C HIS A 473 -0.56 -21.86 9.73
N LEU A 474 -1.21 -21.94 8.56
CA LEU A 474 -0.60 -21.57 7.29
C LEU A 474 -0.74 -20.06 7.12
N LEU A 475 0.38 -19.35 7.15
CA LEU A 475 0.43 -17.88 7.11
C LEU A 475 0.58 -17.33 5.70
N GLY A 476 1.14 -18.13 4.79
CA GLY A 476 1.61 -17.64 3.50
C GLY A 476 2.00 -18.74 2.54
N VAL A 477 1.76 -18.51 1.26
CA VAL A 477 2.22 -19.36 0.16
C VAL A 477 2.67 -18.47 -0.99
N GLY A 478 3.87 -18.69 -1.52
CA GLY A 478 4.37 -17.95 -2.68
C GLY A 478 5.90 -17.78 -2.70
N GLU A 479 6.35 -16.55 -2.91
CA GLU A 479 7.77 -16.19 -2.95
C GLU A 479 8.43 -16.24 -1.57
N ARG A 480 9.74 -16.52 -1.52
CA ARG A 480 10.52 -16.62 -0.28
C ARG A 480 10.35 -15.38 0.61
N THR A 481 10.47 -14.20 0.01
CA THR A 481 10.40 -12.91 0.71
C THR A 481 9.03 -12.65 1.30
N VAL A 482 7.96 -12.98 0.58
CA VAL A 482 6.57 -12.86 1.04
C VAL A 482 6.32 -13.80 2.22
N CYS A 483 6.70 -15.07 2.10
CA CYS A 483 6.56 -16.04 3.19
C CYS A 483 7.37 -15.63 4.42
N LEU A 484 8.59 -15.14 4.23
CA LEU A 484 9.42 -14.65 5.34
C LEU A 484 8.76 -13.45 6.03
N ALA A 485 8.21 -12.52 5.27
CA ALA A 485 7.51 -11.35 5.80
C ALA A 485 6.24 -11.73 6.58
N GLN A 486 5.44 -12.69 6.07
CA GLN A 486 4.23 -13.17 6.73
C GLN A 486 4.55 -13.91 8.04
N ALA A 487 5.60 -14.73 8.05
CA ALA A 487 6.04 -15.40 9.26
C ALA A 487 6.66 -14.44 10.29
N ASP A 488 7.37 -13.39 9.86
CA ASP A 488 7.83 -12.31 10.74
C ASP A 488 6.67 -11.49 11.31
N ASP A 489 5.65 -11.18 10.49
CA ASP A 489 4.44 -10.47 10.90
C ASP A 489 3.64 -11.27 11.93
N TRP A 490 3.53 -12.59 11.77
CA TRP A 490 2.92 -13.47 12.75
C TRP A 490 3.60 -13.35 14.11
N LEU A 491 4.94 -13.43 14.13
CA LEU A 491 5.73 -13.26 15.33
C LEU A 491 5.55 -11.88 15.96
N ASN A 492 5.60 -10.80 15.16
CA ASN A 492 5.38 -9.45 15.66
C ASN A 492 3.95 -9.25 16.20
N THR A 493 2.95 -9.93 15.64
CA THR A 493 1.56 -9.82 16.07
C THR A 493 1.28 -10.54 17.40
N HIS A 494 1.90 -11.71 17.60
CA HIS A 494 1.64 -12.59 18.76
C HIS A 494 2.65 -12.44 19.90
N GLU A 495 3.69 -11.62 19.73
CA GLU A 495 4.63 -11.24 20.78
C GLU A 495 4.32 -9.83 21.32
N THR A 496 4.78 -9.54 22.53
CA THR A 496 4.67 -8.22 23.17
C THR A 496 6.05 -7.62 23.44
N ASP A 497 6.14 -6.30 23.57
CA ASP A 497 7.41 -5.61 23.85
C ASP A 497 7.93 -5.86 25.27
N GLU A 498 7.05 -6.20 26.22
CA GLU A 498 7.41 -6.43 27.63
C GLU A 498 8.39 -7.60 27.83
N SER A 499 8.50 -8.52 26.86
CA SER A 499 9.38 -9.69 26.94
C SER A 499 10.78 -9.46 26.33
N ALA A 500 10.96 -8.42 25.49
CA ALA A 500 12.19 -8.22 24.72
C ALA A 500 13.28 -7.39 25.41
N PHE A 501 12.97 -6.72 26.53
CA PHE A 501 13.91 -5.82 27.22
C PHE A 501 14.95 -6.52 28.13
N LYS A 502 14.96 -7.86 28.23
CA LYS A 502 16.00 -8.61 28.96
C LYS A 502 17.08 -9.13 28.00
N THR A 503 18.02 -8.24 27.64
CA THR A 503 19.36 -8.50 27.04
C THR A 503 19.47 -9.63 25.99
N ARG A 504 19.80 -9.31 24.73
CA ARG A 504 20.13 -10.28 23.63
C ARG A 504 21.27 -11.28 23.93
N SER A 505 21.81 -11.29 25.15
CA SER A 505 22.87 -12.21 25.63
C SER A 505 22.46 -13.68 25.49
N TRP A 506 21.20 -14.02 25.74
CA TRP A 506 20.69 -15.39 25.65
C TRP A 506 20.76 -15.98 24.24
N LEU A 507 20.78 -15.15 23.19
CA LEU A 507 20.96 -15.61 21.80
C LEU A 507 22.31 -16.30 21.56
N ARG A 508 23.31 -15.97 22.39
CA ARG A 508 24.69 -16.47 22.30
C ARG A 508 25.07 -17.41 23.45
N GLN A 509 24.17 -17.63 24.40
CA GLN A 509 24.43 -18.54 25.51
C GLN A 509 24.37 -20.00 25.04
N PRO A 510 25.06 -20.93 25.71
CA PRO A 510 24.92 -22.35 25.41
C PRO A 510 23.52 -22.87 25.79
N PRO A 511 23.04 -23.94 25.12
CA PRO A 511 21.80 -24.63 25.42
C PRO A 511 21.78 -25.12 26.87
N THR A 512 20.59 -25.15 27.45
CA THR A 512 20.38 -25.80 28.76
C THR A 512 20.37 -27.32 28.60
N GLU A 513 20.72 -28.07 29.66
CA GLU A 513 20.66 -29.53 29.63
C GLU A 513 19.27 -30.06 29.24
N LYS A 514 18.21 -29.41 29.71
CA LYS A 514 16.83 -29.74 29.31
C LYS A 514 16.62 -29.62 27.81
N GLN A 515 17.18 -28.60 27.15
CA GLN A 515 17.05 -28.47 25.69
C GLN A 515 17.80 -29.60 24.96
N LEU A 516 19.02 -29.93 25.41
CA LEU A 516 19.83 -31.01 24.82
C LEU A 516 19.19 -32.40 24.96
N GLN A 517 18.30 -32.59 25.94
CA GLN A 517 17.53 -33.84 26.08
C GLN A 517 16.52 -34.04 24.95
N TYR A 518 15.94 -32.98 24.41
CA TYR A 518 14.94 -33.03 23.33
C TYR A 518 15.54 -32.94 21.92
N LEU A 519 16.86 -32.71 21.80
CA LEU A 519 17.55 -32.64 20.52
C LEU A 519 18.22 -33.97 20.15
N PRO A 520 18.45 -34.23 18.85
CA PRO A 520 19.21 -35.39 18.38
C PRO A 520 20.60 -35.50 19.04
N PRO A 521 21.15 -36.72 19.19
CA PRO A 521 22.46 -36.93 19.80
C PRO A 521 23.59 -36.12 19.13
N GLU A 522 23.53 -35.92 17.81
CA GLU A 522 24.51 -35.12 17.06
C GLU A 522 24.61 -33.68 17.59
N CYS A 523 23.48 -33.08 17.99
CA CYS A 523 23.43 -31.72 18.53
C CYS A 523 24.10 -31.58 19.90
N ARG A 524 24.33 -32.69 20.62
CA ARG A 524 25.00 -32.68 21.94
C ARG A 524 26.52 -32.52 21.81
N HIS A 525 27.06 -32.76 20.62
CA HIS A 525 28.48 -32.62 20.31
C HIS A 525 28.79 -31.34 19.49
N ASP A 526 27.77 -30.53 19.18
CA ASP A 526 27.92 -29.23 18.51
C ASP A 526 28.23 -28.13 19.54
N PHE A 527 29.51 -27.80 19.69
CA PHE A 527 29.98 -26.73 20.56
C PHE A 527 29.62 -25.31 20.06
N GLY A 528 29.17 -25.18 18.82
CA GLY A 528 28.66 -23.94 18.23
C GLY A 528 27.15 -23.74 18.42
N LEU A 529 26.44 -24.74 18.95
CA LEU A 529 25.01 -24.68 19.17
C LEU A 529 24.68 -23.62 20.22
N THR A 530 23.85 -22.64 19.86
CA THR A 530 23.36 -21.63 20.80
C THR A 530 22.03 -22.06 21.40
N ARG A 531 21.69 -21.46 22.55
CA ARG A 531 20.39 -21.64 23.22
C ARG A 531 19.22 -21.29 22.31
N TYR A 532 19.37 -20.24 21.50
CA TYR A 532 18.35 -19.84 20.53
C TYR A 532 18.18 -20.89 19.43
N ARG A 533 19.29 -21.34 18.83
CA ARG A 533 19.26 -22.38 17.80
C ARG A 533 18.68 -23.69 18.33
N ALA A 534 19.02 -24.07 19.56
CA ALA A 534 18.41 -25.20 20.24
C ALA A 534 16.88 -25.04 20.41
N SER A 535 16.40 -23.85 20.77
CA SER A 535 14.96 -23.54 20.86
C SER A 535 14.25 -23.66 19.51
N ALA A 536 14.85 -23.16 18.43
CA ALA A 536 14.31 -23.29 17.08
C ALA A 536 14.23 -24.76 16.64
N LEU A 537 15.31 -25.53 16.81
CA LEU A 537 15.35 -26.96 16.47
C LEU A 537 14.33 -27.78 17.28
N MET A 538 14.17 -27.49 18.57
CA MET A 538 13.15 -28.13 19.41
C MET A 538 11.75 -27.80 18.92
N THR A 539 11.47 -26.52 18.66
CA THR A 539 10.15 -26.08 18.18
C THR A 539 9.82 -26.72 16.83
N PHE A 540 10.79 -26.81 15.92
CA PHE A 540 10.64 -27.55 14.67
C PHE A 540 10.34 -29.02 14.94
N GLY A 541 11.12 -29.69 15.79
CA GLY A 541 10.92 -31.10 16.15
C GLY A 541 9.52 -31.39 16.71
N PHE A 542 9.03 -30.55 17.63
CA PHE A 542 7.69 -30.68 18.22
C PHE A 542 6.55 -30.46 17.23
N ASN A 543 6.76 -29.58 16.24
CA ASN A 543 5.71 -29.21 15.28
C ASN A 543 5.87 -29.87 13.90
N LYS A 544 6.92 -30.68 13.67
CA LYS A 544 7.29 -31.24 12.36
C LYS A 544 6.13 -31.93 11.65
N ARG A 545 5.31 -32.69 12.39
CA ARG A 545 4.14 -33.39 11.82
C ARG A 545 3.05 -32.42 11.36
N ALA A 546 2.75 -31.40 12.17
CA ALA A 546 1.75 -30.40 11.85
C ALA A 546 2.21 -29.52 10.68
N ILE A 547 3.48 -29.10 10.67
CA ILE A 547 4.12 -28.37 9.57
C ILE A 547 3.94 -29.14 8.26
N ARG A 548 4.37 -30.42 8.23
CA ARG A 548 4.21 -31.26 7.04
C ARG A 548 2.76 -31.37 6.59
N GLN A 549 1.84 -31.61 7.52
CA GLN A 549 0.42 -31.74 7.18
C GLN A 549 -0.15 -30.46 6.56
N LEU A 550 0.23 -29.27 7.05
CA LEU A 550 -0.20 -28.00 6.48
C LEU A 550 0.36 -27.79 5.08
N ILE A 551 1.65 -28.06 4.88
CA ILE A 551 2.30 -27.96 3.56
C ILE A 551 1.65 -28.94 2.58
N ASP A 552 1.50 -30.21 2.96
CA ASP A 552 0.89 -31.24 2.11
C ASP A 552 -0.56 -30.91 1.75
N THR A 553 -1.29 -30.26 2.66
CA THR A 553 -2.67 -29.81 2.41
C THR A 553 -2.70 -28.62 1.45
N ALA A 554 -1.79 -27.66 1.62
CA ALA A 554 -1.68 -26.48 0.76
C ALA A 554 -1.15 -26.82 -0.64
N ALA A 555 -0.25 -27.79 -0.75
CA ALA A 555 0.38 -28.23 -2.00
C ALA A 555 -0.54 -29.11 -2.87
N ARG A 556 -1.73 -29.48 -2.41
CA ARG A 556 -2.70 -30.32 -3.15
C ARG A 556 -3.98 -29.54 -3.49
N PRO A 557 -4.06 -28.87 -4.65
CA PRO A 557 -5.26 -28.12 -5.05
C PRO A 557 -6.49 -29.02 -5.32
N GLU A 558 -6.33 -30.30 -5.61
CA GLU A 558 -7.33 -31.11 -6.34
C GLU A 558 -8.19 -32.09 -5.51
N ARG A 559 -8.46 -31.86 -4.22
CA ARG A 559 -9.37 -32.76 -3.44
C ARG A 559 -10.54 -32.12 -2.71
N ARG A 560 -10.92 -30.89 -3.06
CA ARG A 560 -12.16 -30.26 -2.54
C ARG A 560 -13.30 -30.15 -3.56
N ALA A 561 -13.13 -30.66 -4.77
CA ALA A 561 -14.16 -30.70 -5.81
C ALA A 561 -14.49 -32.15 -6.23
N ALA A 562 -14.75 -33.03 -5.27
CA ALA A 562 -15.32 -34.36 -5.49
C ALA A 562 -16.45 -34.63 -4.49
#